data_AF-A0A2T4JRB5-F1
#
_entry.id   AF-A0A2T4JRB5-F1
#
_cell.length_a   1.000
_cell.length_b   1.000
_cell.length_c   1.000
_cell.angle_alpha   90.00
_cell.angle_beta   90.00
_cell.angle_gamma   90.00
#
_symmetry.space_group_name_H-M   'P 1'
#
loop_
_entity.id
_entity.type
_entity.pdbx_description
1 polymer ?
#
loop_
_entity_poly.entity_id
_entity_poly.type
_entity_poly.pdbx_seq_one_letter_code
_entity_poly.pdbx_strand_id
1 'polypeptide(L)'
;MQLSRRRFLTLSAALFVANPAQAAPLHRARGQALGATVTILLAHPDAPRIAARAMAEIARLERIFSLYDPGSELSRLNAEARLDAPSFELLDCLSLCDRVHAATAGAFDPTIQPLWASYARHFAEGAAPDAGTLEAERRKTGWHRLRFDAAQVRLEPGMALTLNGVAQGFIADRVSELLKAEGLGDILVDTGELRALGGHPEGGDWPVALASGEGLTLRDMALASSAPR
;
A
#
# COMPACT_ATOMS: atom_id res chain seq x y z
N MET A 1 2.76 65.39 38.33
CA MET A 1 2.24 65.10 36.97
C MET A 1 1.50 63.76 37.02
N GLN A 2 0.18 63.77 37.19
CA GLN A 2 -0.61 62.56 37.41
C GLN A 2 -0.91 61.86 36.07
N LEU A 3 -0.35 60.67 35.88
CA LEU A 3 -0.67 59.81 34.75
C LEU A 3 -1.96 59.04 35.07
N SER A 4 -3.01 59.28 34.27
CA SER A 4 -4.32 58.65 34.48
C SER A 4 -4.31 57.19 34.01
N ARG A 5 -4.95 56.32 34.79
CA ARG A 5 -5.11 54.86 34.56
C ARG A 5 -5.71 54.47 33.19
N ARG A 6 -6.19 55.43 32.40
CA ARG A 6 -6.79 55.23 31.07
C ARG A 6 -5.80 55.25 29.90
N ARG A 7 -4.53 55.61 30.10
CA ARG A 7 -3.50 55.57 29.03
C ARG A 7 -2.52 54.39 29.13
N PHE A 8 -2.69 53.52 30.12
CA PHE A 8 -1.85 52.32 30.28
C PHE A 8 -2.44 51.09 29.53
N LEU A 9 -3.70 51.15 29.11
CA LEU A 9 -4.37 50.07 28.39
C LEU A 9 -4.29 50.17 26.85
N THR A 10 -3.62 51.19 26.31
CA THR A 10 -3.51 51.43 24.86
C THR A 10 -2.17 51.03 24.25
N LEU A 11 -1.27 50.37 25.01
CA LEU A 11 0.08 50.03 24.55
C LEU A 11 0.52 48.63 25.02
N SER A 12 -0.38 47.66 24.95
CA SER A 12 -0.03 46.23 24.97
C SER A 12 -0.93 45.42 24.03
N ALA A 13 -1.30 46.01 22.89
CA ALA A 13 -1.54 45.23 21.67
C ALA A 13 -0.16 44.82 21.13
N ALA A 14 0.54 43.96 21.88
CA ALA A 14 1.68 43.26 21.34
C ALA A 14 1.13 42.42 20.20
N LEU A 15 1.55 42.77 18.99
CA LEU A 15 1.25 42.04 17.78
C LEU A 15 1.48 40.55 18.05
N PHE A 16 0.39 39.78 18.10
CA PHE A 16 0.44 38.44 17.52
C PHE A 16 0.68 38.67 16.03
N VAL A 17 1.95 38.89 15.67
CA VAL A 17 2.40 38.48 14.35
C VAL A 17 2.21 36.98 14.41
N ALA A 18 1.06 36.52 13.91
CA ALA A 18 0.92 35.16 13.46
C ALA A 18 2.04 35.00 12.44
N ASN A 19 3.17 34.47 12.90
CA ASN A 19 4.19 33.97 12.01
C ASN A 19 3.40 32.95 11.18
N PRO A 20 3.18 33.17 9.87
CA PRO A 20 2.61 32.10 9.06
C PRO A 20 3.56 30.93 9.32
N ALA A 21 3.04 29.86 9.91
CA ALA A 21 3.85 28.68 10.15
C ALA A 21 4.46 28.37 8.79
N GLN A 22 5.76 28.62 8.64
CA GLN A 22 6.45 28.45 7.37
C GLN A 22 6.28 26.97 7.08
N ALA A 23 5.40 26.62 6.13
CA ALA A 23 5.11 25.24 5.82
C ALA A 23 6.46 24.57 5.56
N ALA A 24 6.73 23.48 6.28
CA ALA A 24 7.98 22.75 6.10
C ALA A 24 8.10 22.40 4.61
N PRO A 25 9.31 22.48 4.01
CA PRO A 25 9.46 22.17 2.60
C PRO A 25 9.02 20.73 2.34
N LEU A 26 8.43 20.49 1.16
CA LEU A 26 7.99 19.16 0.77
C LEU A 26 9.19 18.20 0.74
N HIS A 27 9.17 17.23 1.64
CA HIS A 27 10.15 16.15 1.70
C HIS A 27 9.71 15.00 0.79
N ARG A 28 10.69 14.43 0.09
CA ARG A 28 10.50 13.26 -0.79
C ARG A 28 11.44 12.15 -0.37
N ALA A 29 10.88 11.11 0.23
CA ALA A 29 11.61 9.87 0.49
C ALA A 29 11.34 8.86 -0.63
N ARG A 30 12.37 8.08 -0.99
CA ARG A 30 12.28 7.01 -1.98
C ARG A 30 12.88 5.73 -1.43
N GLY A 31 12.28 4.60 -1.78
CA GLY A 31 12.72 3.26 -1.39
C GLY A 31 12.28 2.22 -2.40
N GLN A 32 12.42 0.95 -2.04
CA GLN A 32 11.94 -0.18 -2.84
C GLN A 32 11.20 -1.16 -1.93
N ALA A 33 10.10 -1.72 -2.43
CA ALA A 33 9.36 -2.79 -1.79
C ALA A 33 8.50 -3.52 -2.83
N LEU A 34 8.27 -4.82 -2.65
CA LEU A 34 7.49 -5.69 -3.55
C LEU A 34 7.96 -5.62 -5.02
N GLY A 35 9.27 -5.40 -5.23
CA GLY A 35 9.85 -5.25 -6.56
C GLY A 35 9.51 -3.93 -7.28
N ALA A 36 8.91 -2.95 -6.59
CA ALA A 36 8.57 -1.64 -7.12
C ALA A 36 9.27 -0.50 -6.36
N THR A 37 9.30 0.68 -6.98
CA THR A 37 9.76 1.90 -6.29
C THR A 37 8.64 2.42 -5.40
N VAL A 38 9.01 2.79 -4.18
CA VAL A 38 8.11 3.47 -3.23
C VAL A 38 8.52 4.93 -3.12
N THR A 39 7.55 5.84 -3.13
CA THR A 39 7.76 7.26 -2.84
C THR A 39 6.82 7.72 -1.72
N ILE A 40 7.34 8.52 -0.79
CA ILE A 40 6.54 9.18 0.25
C ILE A 40 6.80 10.67 0.18
N LEU A 41 5.74 11.45 0.00
CA LEU A 41 5.77 12.91 -0.01
C LEU A 41 5.06 13.44 1.23
N LEU A 42 5.71 14.34 1.97
CA LEU A 42 5.14 14.96 3.16
C LEU A 42 5.83 16.28 3.48
N ALA A 43 5.13 17.21 4.13
CA ALA A 43 5.71 18.43 4.69
C ALA A 43 5.62 18.39 6.22
N HIS A 44 6.76 18.19 6.88
CA HIS A 44 6.82 18.19 8.35
C HIS A 44 8.26 18.48 8.81
N PRO A 45 8.48 19.18 9.95
CA PRO A 45 9.83 19.40 10.50
C PRO A 45 10.62 18.10 10.71
N ASP A 46 9.94 17.04 11.16
CA ASP A 46 10.49 15.69 11.35
C ASP A 46 10.33 14.76 10.12
N ALA A 47 10.11 15.30 8.91
CA ALA A 47 9.80 14.49 7.74
C ALA A 47 10.75 13.30 7.50
N PRO A 48 12.09 13.42 7.66
CA PRO A 48 12.99 12.27 7.50
C PRO A 48 12.71 11.12 8.46
N ARG A 49 12.37 11.42 9.72
CA ARG A 49 12.07 10.39 10.75
C ARG A 49 10.74 9.71 10.47
N ILE A 50 9.74 10.49 10.09
CA ILE A 50 8.41 9.99 9.73
C ILE A 50 8.51 9.06 8.51
N ALA A 51 9.21 9.51 7.47
CA ALA A 51 9.43 8.72 6.26
C ALA A 51 10.22 7.44 6.54
N ALA A 52 11.27 7.49 7.36
CA ALA A 52 12.04 6.31 7.72
C ALA A 52 11.19 5.25 8.43
N ARG A 53 10.29 5.68 9.33
CA ARG A 53 9.35 4.76 10.00
C ARG A 53 8.32 4.18 9.03
N ALA A 54 7.78 5.00 8.13
CA ALA A 54 6.87 4.52 7.09
C ALA A 54 7.55 3.48 6.19
N MET A 55 8.80 3.72 5.78
CA MET A 55 9.60 2.75 5.03
C MET A 55 9.88 1.47 5.83
N ALA A 56 10.13 1.57 7.14
CA ALA A 56 10.31 0.40 7.99
C ALA A 56 9.02 -0.45 8.08
N GLU A 57 7.86 0.18 8.15
CA GLU A 57 6.57 -0.53 8.13
C GLU A 57 6.33 -1.22 6.78
N ILE A 58 6.65 -0.55 5.67
CA ILE A 58 6.59 -1.15 4.33
C ILE A 58 7.49 -2.40 4.27
N ALA A 59 8.73 -2.31 4.75
CA ALA A 59 9.65 -3.44 4.78
C ALA A 59 9.14 -4.59 5.67
N ARG A 60 8.47 -4.28 6.79
CA ARG A 60 7.82 -5.29 7.64
C ARG A 60 6.68 -5.99 6.91
N LEU A 61 5.83 -5.25 6.20
CA LEU A 61 4.72 -5.82 5.42
C LEU A 61 5.22 -6.62 4.20
N GLU A 62 6.35 -6.25 3.61
CA GLU A 62 7.01 -7.04 2.57
C GLU A 62 7.41 -8.44 3.05
N ARG A 63 7.82 -8.58 4.32
CA ARG A 63 8.06 -9.88 4.97
C ARG A 63 6.80 -10.72 5.16
N ILE A 64 5.62 -10.20 4.83
CA ILE A 64 4.36 -10.95 4.82
C ILE A 64 3.97 -11.29 3.39
N PHE A 65 3.98 -10.29 2.50
CA PHE A 65 3.35 -10.37 1.19
C PHE A 65 4.29 -10.70 0.02
N SER A 66 5.61 -10.69 0.20
CA SER A 66 6.55 -10.92 -0.91
C SER A 66 6.47 -12.36 -1.44
N LEU A 67 6.39 -12.52 -2.76
CA LEU A 67 6.55 -13.83 -3.44
C LEU A 67 8.01 -14.21 -3.71
N TYR A 68 8.93 -13.27 -3.50
CA TYR A 68 10.34 -13.42 -3.87
C TYR A 68 11.23 -13.68 -2.66
N ASP A 69 10.76 -13.33 -1.48
CA ASP A 69 11.44 -13.59 -0.21
C ASP A 69 11.01 -14.96 0.34
N PRO A 70 11.90 -15.97 0.39
CA PRO A 70 11.54 -17.29 0.89
C PRO A 70 11.10 -17.30 2.35
N GLY A 71 11.51 -16.29 3.11
CA GLY A 71 11.13 -16.14 4.51
C GLY A 71 9.82 -15.40 4.73
N SER A 72 9.14 -14.94 3.69
CA SER A 72 7.84 -14.28 3.83
C SER A 72 6.73 -15.26 4.19
N GLU A 73 5.66 -14.78 4.82
CA GLU A 73 4.50 -15.63 5.12
C GLU A 73 3.87 -16.21 3.85
N LEU A 74 3.70 -15.40 2.80
CA LEU A 74 3.13 -15.84 1.53
C LEU A 74 3.98 -16.92 0.85
N SER A 75 5.31 -16.75 0.81
CA SER A 75 6.22 -17.74 0.22
C SER A 75 6.20 -19.05 1.01
N ARG A 76 6.23 -18.99 2.34
CA ARG A 76 6.13 -20.19 3.19
C ARG A 76 4.80 -20.91 2.97
N LEU A 77 3.69 -20.17 2.95
CA LEU A 77 2.37 -20.73 2.66
C LEU A 77 2.35 -21.46 1.30
N ASN A 78 2.90 -20.85 0.26
CA ASN A 78 2.96 -21.45 -1.07
C ASN A 78 3.88 -22.68 -1.13
N ALA A 79 4.96 -22.71 -0.36
CA ALA A 79 5.91 -23.82 -0.33
C ALA A 79 5.37 -25.02 0.45
N GLU A 80 4.70 -24.76 1.58
CA GLU A 80 4.27 -25.80 2.53
C GLU A 80 2.78 -26.17 2.41
N ALA A 81 2.04 -25.44 1.57
CA ALA A 81 0.57 -25.49 1.44
C ALA A 81 -0.18 -25.26 2.77
N ARG A 82 0.54 -24.77 3.79
CA ARG A 82 0.04 -24.50 5.13
C ARG A 82 0.87 -23.41 5.77
N LEU A 83 0.20 -22.54 6.52
CA LEU A 83 0.84 -21.57 7.39
C LEU A 83 0.09 -21.56 8.71
N ASP A 84 0.76 -21.94 9.78
CA ASP A 84 0.21 -21.87 11.14
C ASP A 84 0.47 -20.48 11.75
N ALA A 85 -0.48 -20.01 12.57
CA ALA A 85 -0.46 -18.69 13.21
C ALA A 85 -0.12 -17.54 12.24
N PRO A 86 -0.91 -17.35 11.16
CA PRO A 86 -0.69 -16.28 10.20
C PRO A 86 -0.80 -14.90 10.86
N SER A 87 -0.06 -13.93 10.33
CA SER A 87 -0.18 -12.54 10.76
C SER A 87 -1.61 -12.01 10.57
N PHE A 88 -1.99 -11.05 11.41
CA PHE A 88 -3.28 -10.37 11.27
C PHE A 88 -3.41 -9.71 9.88
N GLU A 89 -2.34 -9.09 9.39
CA GLU A 89 -2.32 -8.40 8.11
C GLU A 89 -2.50 -9.36 6.93
N LEU A 90 -1.96 -10.57 7.00
CA LEU A 90 -2.23 -11.59 5.99
C LEU A 90 -3.72 -11.97 6.01
N LEU A 91 -4.29 -12.24 7.18
CA LEU A 91 -5.72 -12.59 7.30
C LEU A 91 -6.65 -11.47 6.86
N ASP A 92 -6.32 -10.22 7.17
CA ASP A 92 -7.07 -9.02 6.78
C ASP A 92 -7.04 -8.86 5.25
N CYS A 93 -5.86 -9.04 4.64
CA CYS A 93 -5.70 -9.02 3.19
C CYS A 93 -6.44 -10.19 2.49
N LEU A 94 -6.39 -11.41 3.04
CA LEU A 94 -7.16 -12.55 2.52
C LEU A 94 -8.67 -12.31 2.64
N SER A 95 -9.12 -11.68 3.73
CA SER A 95 -10.52 -11.29 3.91
C SER A 95 -10.96 -10.23 2.91
N LEU A 96 -10.09 -9.29 2.55
CA LEU A 96 -10.32 -8.35 1.44
C LEU A 96 -10.41 -9.09 0.10
N CYS A 97 -9.48 -10.00 -0.16
CA CYS A 97 -9.49 -10.83 -1.37
C CYS A 97 -10.79 -11.61 -1.53
N ASP A 98 -11.32 -12.17 -0.43
CA ASP A 98 -12.59 -12.89 -0.44
C ASP A 98 -13.76 -12.01 -0.89
N ARG A 99 -13.85 -10.80 -0.34
CA ARG A 99 -14.88 -9.81 -0.75
C ARG A 99 -14.74 -9.41 -2.21
N VAL A 100 -13.51 -9.14 -2.68
CA VAL A 100 -13.25 -8.71 -4.05
C VAL A 100 -13.49 -9.85 -5.05
N HIS A 101 -13.10 -11.08 -4.72
CA HIS A 101 -13.37 -12.27 -5.52
C HIS A 101 -14.88 -12.45 -5.72
N ALA A 102 -15.67 -12.35 -4.65
CA ALA A 102 -17.12 -12.44 -4.71
C ALA A 102 -17.73 -11.28 -5.52
N ALA A 103 -17.32 -10.03 -5.26
CA ALA A 103 -17.84 -8.85 -5.93
C ALA A 103 -17.54 -8.83 -7.45
N THR A 104 -16.46 -9.49 -7.87
CA THR A 104 -16.05 -9.58 -9.28
C THR A 104 -16.50 -10.89 -9.95
N ALA A 105 -17.34 -11.69 -9.29
CA ALA A 105 -17.77 -13.01 -9.77
C ALA A 105 -16.58 -13.91 -10.20
N GLY A 106 -15.47 -13.82 -9.46
CA GLY A 106 -14.26 -14.61 -9.68
C GLY A 106 -13.29 -14.05 -10.72
N ALA A 107 -13.54 -12.87 -11.30
CA ALA A 107 -12.58 -12.25 -12.21
C ALA A 107 -11.27 -11.84 -11.50
N PHE A 108 -11.35 -11.44 -10.23
CA PHE A 108 -10.19 -11.35 -9.34
C PHE A 108 -10.03 -12.67 -8.57
N ASP A 109 -8.96 -13.41 -8.78
CA ASP A 109 -8.67 -14.65 -8.04
C ASP A 109 -7.17 -14.74 -7.69
N PRO A 110 -6.78 -14.59 -6.42
CA PRO A 110 -5.39 -14.75 -5.97
C PRO A 110 -4.79 -16.14 -6.19
N THR A 111 -5.59 -17.18 -6.43
CA THR A 111 -5.11 -18.57 -6.60
C THR A 111 -4.51 -18.84 -7.98
N ILE A 112 -4.44 -17.85 -8.86
CA ILE A 112 -3.89 -17.98 -10.22
C ILE A 112 -2.36 -18.14 -10.26
N GLN A 113 -1.68 -18.15 -9.11
CA GLN A 113 -0.22 -18.22 -9.05
C GLN A 113 0.39 -19.42 -9.79
N PRO A 114 -0.18 -20.65 -9.80
CA PRO A 114 0.34 -21.75 -10.61
C PRO A 114 0.35 -21.45 -12.11
N LEU A 115 -0.67 -20.75 -12.63
CA LEU A 115 -0.72 -20.29 -14.01
C LEU A 115 0.37 -19.25 -14.28
N TRP A 116 0.51 -18.26 -13.40
CA TRP A 116 1.57 -17.23 -13.51
C TRP A 116 2.97 -17.83 -13.48
N ALA A 117 3.24 -18.73 -12.54
CA ALA A 117 4.53 -19.40 -12.42
C ALA A 117 4.85 -20.24 -13.67
N SER A 118 3.84 -20.91 -14.23
CA SER A 118 3.99 -21.67 -15.48
C SER A 118 4.33 -20.75 -16.65
N TYR A 119 3.62 -19.64 -16.83
CA TYR A 119 3.97 -18.66 -17.86
C TYR A 119 5.39 -18.12 -17.66
N ALA A 120 5.74 -17.69 -16.45
CA ALA A 120 7.07 -17.15 -16.16
C ALA A 120 8.21 -18.14 -16.50
N ARG A 121 8.04 -19.42 -16.14
CA ARG A 121 9.03 -20.48 -16.46
C ARG A 121 9.19 -20.68 -17.96
N HIS A 122 8.09 -20.85 -18.70
CA HIS A 122 8.17 -21.10 -20.14
C HIS A 122 8.70 -19.87 -20.88
N PHE A 123 8.29 -18.66 -20.50
CA PHE A 123 8.81 -17.43 -21.12
C PHE A 123 10.32 -17.27 -20.89
N ALA A 124 10.83 -17.65 -19.71
CA ALA A 124 12.28 -17.66 -19.45
C ALA A 124 13.04 -18.66 -20.35
N GLU A 125 12.34 -19.70 -20.83
CA GLU A 125 12.85 -20.70 -21.78
C GLU A 125 12.55 -20.33 -23.26
N GLY A 126 11.98 -19.15 -23.51
CA GLY A 126 11.66 -18.68 -24.87
C GLY A 126 10.41 -19.33 -25.49
N ALA A 127 9.55 -19.94 -24.68
CA ALA A 127 8.34 -20.62 -25.11
C ALA A 127 7.10 -20.13 -24.36
N ALA A 128 5.92 -20.52 -24.85
CA ALA A 128 4.66 -20.41 -24.10
C ALA A 128 4.25 -21.80 -23.61
N PRO A 129 3.58 -21.92 -22.45
CA PRO A 129 3.04 -23.19 -22.00
C PRO A 129 2.00 -23.72 -23.01
N ASP A 130 2.04 -25.02 -23.29
CA ASP A 130 1.03 -25.66 -24.14
C ASP A 130 -0.34 -25.73 -23.43
N ALA A 131 -1.39 -26.03 -24.20
CA ALA A 131 -2.75 -26.08 -23.68
C ALA A 131 -2.96 -27.14 -22.59
N GLY A 132 -2.28 -28.29 -22.67
CA GLY A 132 -2.37 -29.35 -21.67
C GLY A 132 -1.72 -28.93 -20.35
N THR A 133 -0.58 -28.25 -20.43
CA THR A 133 0.10 -27.63 -19.29
C THR A 133 -0.77 -26.57 -18.63
N LEU A 134 -1.36 -25.65 -19.41
CA LEU A 134 -2.25 -24.62 -18.88
C LEU A 134 -3.49 -25.22 -18.20
N GLU A 135 -4.07 -26.26 -18.78
CA GLU A 135 -5.22 -26.95 -18.21
C GLU A 135 -4.84 -27.68 -16.91
N ALA A 136 -3.64 -28.24 -16.82
CA ALA A 136 -3.11 -28.84 -15.59
C ALA A 136 -2.91 -27.81 -14.46
N GLU A 137 -2.40 -26.62 -14.78
CA GLU A 137 -2.24 -25.55 -13.80
C GLU A 137 -3.57 -24.90 -13.41
N ARG A 138 -4.52 -24.77 -14.35
CA ARG A 138 -5.87 -24.29 -14.07
C ARG A 138 -6.61 -25.15 -13.05
N ARG A 139 -6.40 -26.48 -13.07
CA ARG A 139 -6.96 -27.38 -12.04
C ARG A 139 -6.42 -27.15 -10.64
N LYS A 140 -5.35 -26.37 -10.48
CA LYS A 140 -4.75 -25.98 -9.20
C LYS A 140 -5.22 -24.59 -8.74
N THR A 141 -6.19 -23.98 -9.41
CA THR A 141 -6.79 -22.71 -9.00
C THR A 141 -8.19 -22.92 -8.41
N GLY A 142 -8.75 -21.87 -7.82
CA GLY A 142 -10.10 -21.81 -7.27
C GLY A 142 -10.10 -21.28 -5.83
N TRP A 143 -10.43 -19.99 -5.66
CA TRP A 143 -10.48 -19.33 -4.35
C TRP A 143 -11.31 -20.08 -3.29
N HIS A 144 -12.46 -20.66 -3.68
CA HIS A 144 -13.36 -21.43 -2.80
C HIS A 144 -12.72 -22.67 -2.14
N ARG A 145 -11.54 -23.11 -2.61
CA ARG A 145 -10.76 -24.24 -2.06
C ARG A 145 -9.78 -23.80 -0.97
N LEU A 146 -9.47 -22.51 -0.89
CA LEU A 146 -8.69 -21.94 0.20
C LEU A 146 -9.46 -22.09 1.53
N ARG A 147 -8.74 -22.41 2.60
CA ARG A 147 -9.27 -22.40 3.97
C ARG A 147 -8.36 -21.53 4.81
N PHE A 148 -8.91 -20.57 5.53
CA PHE A 148 -8.14 -19.72 6.42
C PHE A 148 -8.97 -19.31 7.65
N ASP A 149 -8.30 -19.25 8.79
CA ASP A 149 -8.81 -18.75 10.06
C ASP A 149 -7.63 -18.18 10.88
N ALA A 150 -7.90 -17.74 12.10
CA ALA A 150 -6.88 -17.19 13.00
C ALA A 150 -5.78 -18.18 13.40
N ALA A 151 -6.04 -19.49 13.30
CA ALA A 151 -5.08 -20.53 13.64
C ALA A 151 -4.20 -20.91 12.44
N GLN A 152 -4.73 -20.92 11.23
CA GLN A 152 -3.98 -21.36 10.05
C GLN A 152 -4.58 -20.92 8.70
N VAL A 153 -3.72 -20.91 7.68
CA VAL A 153 -4.09 -20.88 6.26
C VAL A 153 -3.70 -22.21 5.62
N ARG A 154 -4.56 -22.80 4.80
CA ARG A 154 -4.34 -24.07 4.10
C ARG A 154 -4.72 -24.00 2.63
N LEU A 155 -3.84 -24.53 1.80
CA LEU A 155 -3.97 -24.70 0.36
C LEU A 155 -4.16 -26.19 0.04
N GLU A 156 -4.92 -26.50 -1.00
CA GLU A 156 -4.94 -27.87 -1.54
C GLU A 156 -3.63 -28.17 -2.30
N PRO A 157 -3.28 -29.46 -2.50
CA PRO A 157 -2.06 -29.84 -3.17
C PRO A 157 -1.88 -29.15 -4.55
N GLY A 158 -0.74 -28.48 -4.71
CA GLY A 158 -0.37 -27.79 -5.93
C GLY A 158 -0.97 -26.39 -6.11
N MET A 159 -1.88 -25.95 -5.22
CA MET A 159 -2.33 -24.55 -5.22
C MET A 159 -1.20 -23.63 -4.73
N ALA A 160 -1.24 -22.38 -5.18
CA ALA A 160 -0.42 -21.29 -4.67
C ALA A 160 -1.20 -19.98 -4.78
N LEU A 161 -0.85 -19.00 -3.95
CA LEU A 161 -1.43 -17.66 -3.96
C LEU A 161 -0.47 -16.63 -4.53
N THR A 162 -1.03 -15.61 -5.17
CA THR A 162 -0.38 -14.35 -5.48
C THR A 162 -1.19 -13.20 -4.92
N LEU A 163 -0.51 -12.28 -4.24
CA LEU A 163 -1.13 -11.06 -3.72
C LEU A 163 -0.67 -9.82 -4.48
N ASN A 164 0.04 -9.98 -5.61
CA ASN A 164 0.58 -8.85 -6.37
C ASN A 164 -0.50 -7.88 -6.87
N GLY A 165 -1.73 -8.36 -7.11
CA GLY A 165 -2.86 -7.52 -7.52
C GLY A 165 -3.54 -6.74 -6.39
N VAL A 166 -3.08 -6.85 -5.15
CA VAL A 166 -3.70 -6.18 -3.97
C VAL A 166 -2.69 -5.67 -2.95
N ALA A 167 -1.51 -6.29 -2.84
CA ALA A 167 -0.55 -6.05 -1.76
C ALA A 167 -0.02 -4.60 -1.76
N GLN A 168 0.26 -4.00 -2.91
CA GLN A 168 0.78 -2.63 -2.99
C GLN A 168 -0.24 -1.63 -2.43
N GLY A 169 -1.49 -1.65 -2.92
CA GLY A 169 -2.58 -0.83 -2.39
C GLY A 169 -2.85 -1.08 -0.90
N PHE A 170 -2.84 -2.35 -0.48
CA PHE A 170 -3.00 -2.70 0.93
C PHE A 170 -1.89 -2.10 1.80
N ILE A 171 -0.63 -2.19 1.38
CA ILE A 171 0.51 -1.57 2.10
C ILE A 171 0.38 -0.05 2.14
N ALA A 172 0.01 0.59 1.02
CA ALA A 172 -0.19 2.03 0.97
C ALA A 172 -1.27 2.48 1.97
N ASP A 173 -2.37 1.73 2.08
CA ASP A 173 -3.42 1.97 3.05
C ASP A 173 -2.92 1.80 4.50
N ARG A 174 -2.23 0.70 4.83
CA ARG A 174 -1.74 0.46 6.21
C ARG A 174 -0.75 1.50 6.67
N VAL A 175 0.19 1.90 5.81
CA VAL A 175 1.15 2.96 6.12
C VAL A 175 0.45 4.29 6.29
N SER A 176 -0.55 4.59 5.45
CA SER A 176 -1.31 5.83 5.57
C SER A 176 -2.13 5.88 6.86
N GLU A 177 -2.77 4.79 7.25
CA GLU A 177 -3.51 4.71 8.51
C GLU A 177 -2.58 4.80 9.74
N LEU A 178 -1.38 4.22 9.67
CA LEU A 178 -0.34 4.42 10.71
C LEU A 178 -0.01 5.90 10.86
N LEU A 179 0.23 6.60 9.75
CA LEU A 179 0.60 8.03 9.78
C LEU A 179 -0.58 8.90 10.24
N LYS A 180 -1.80 8.57 9.80
CA LYS A 180 -3.03 9.24 10.20
C LYS A 180 -3.32 9.13 11.68
N ALA A 181 -3.10 7.95 12.27
CA ALA A 181 -3.28 7.71 13.70
C ALA A 181 -2.37 8.60 14.57
N GLU A 182 -1.29 9.10 14.01
CA GLU A 182 -0.37 10.04 14.65
C GLU A 182 -0.70 11.51 14.39
N GLY A 183 -1.84 11.80 13.76
CA GLY A 183 -2.30 13.15 13.48
C GLY A 183 -1.64 13.80 12.27
N LEU A 184 -0.94 13.03 11.42
CA LEU A 184 -0.42 13.53 10.16
C LEU A 184 -1.54 13.54 9.12
N GLY A 185 -1.55 14.57 8.25
CA GLY A 185 -2.69 14.84 7.39
C GLY A 185 -2.38 15.30 5.98
N ASP A 186 -1.11 15.56 5.62
CA ASP A 186 -0.74 16.08 4.29
C ASP A 186 0.37 15.20 3.70
N ILE A 187 -0.01 13.98 3.29
CA ILE A 187 0.94 12.94 2.86
C ILE A 187 0.43 12.25 1.59
N LEU A 188 1.33 12.02 0.64
CA LEU A 188 1.10 11.13 -0.50
C LEU A 188 2.04 9.94 -0.42
N VAL A 189 1.47 8.74 -0.34
CA VAL A 189 2.19 7.47 -0.42
C VAL A 189 1.98 6.89 -1.82
N ASP A 190 3.07 6.50 -2.46
CA ASP A 190 3.09 5.82 -3.76
C ASP A 190 3.88 4.52 -3.61
N THR A 191 3.21 3.39 -3.79
CA THR A 191 3.83 2.05 -3.79
C THR A 191 3.78 1.39 -5.18
N GLY A 192 3.47 2.16 -6.22
CA GLY A 192 2.87 1.70 -7.47
C GLY A 192 1.36 1.95 -7.51
N GLU A 193 0.73 1.96 -6.32
CA GLU A 193 -0.62 2.46 -6.09
C GLU A 193 -0.55 3.68 -5.16
N LEU A 194 -1.40 4.69 -5.43
CA LEU A 194 -1.37 5.97 -4.74
C LEU A 194 -2.38 6.02 -3.60
N ARG A 195 -1.95 6.58 -2.46
CA ARG A 195 -2.82 6.92 -1.33
C ARG A 195 -2.50 8.32 -0.83
N ALA A 196 -3.49 9.21 -0.92
CA ALA A 196 -3.43 10.56 -0.35
C ALA A 196 -4.10 10.57 1.02
N LEU A 197 -3.40 11.14 2.00
CA LEU A 197 -3.92 11.53 3.29
C LEU A 197 -4.01 13.05 3.30
N GLY A 198 -5.22 13.58 3.48
CA GLY A 198 -5.60 14.99 3.35
C GLY A 198 -5.05 15.69 2.12
N GLY A 199 -4.64 16.95 2.26
CA GLY A 199 -4.38 17.86 1.15
C GLY A 199 -2.90 18.01 0.79
N HIS A 200 -2.63 18.74 -0.29
CA HIS A 200 -1.27 19.16 -0.59
C HIS A 200 -0.84 20.24 0.44
N PRO A 201 0.39 20.20 0.96
CA PRO A 201 0.82 21.10 2.04
C PRO A 201 0.90 22.58 1.66
N GLU A 202 0.94 22.90 0.37
CA GLU A 202 0.86 24.27 -0.15
C GLU A 202 -0.60 24.74 -0.39
N GLY A 203 -1.58 23.92 -0.01
CA GLY A 203 -3.01 24.14 -0.24
C GLY A 203 -3.55 23.34 -1.42
N GLY A 204 -4.87 23.09 -1.40
CA GLY A 204 -5.54 22.26 -2.40
C GLY A 204 -5.27 20.76 -2.22
N ASP A 205 -5.50 20.01 -3.28
CA ASP A 205 -5.43 18.55 -3.34
C ASP A 205 -4.14 18.09 -4.03
N TRP A 206 -3.73 16.85 -3.83
CA TRP A 206 -2.54 16.29 -4.47
C TRP A 206 -2.76 16.14 -5.97
N PRO A 207 -1.96 16.80 -6.83
CA PRO A 207 -2.09 16.62 -8.28
C PRO A 207 -1.47 15.29 -8.71
N VAL A 208 -2.19 14.55 -9.54
CA VAL A 208 -1.76 13.27 -10.12
C VAL A 208 -2.03 13.28 -11.61
N ALA A 209 -1.09 12.77 -12.41
CA ALA A 209 -1.25 12.61 -13.84
C ALA A 209 -1.46 11.12 -14.18
N LEU A 210 -2.54 10.82 -14.89
CA LEU A 210 -2.75 9.51 -15.49
C LEU A 210 -1.84 9.32 -16.71
N ALA A 211 -1.56 8.07 -17.06
CA ALA A 211 -0.80 7.75 -18.27
C ALA A 211 -1.48 8.22 -19.56
N SER A 212 -2.81 8.40 -19.55
CA SER A 212 -3.60 9.00 -20.63
C SER A 212 -3.33 10.51 -20.83
N GLY A 213 -2.61 11.15 -19.91
CA GLY A 213 -2.38 12.59 -19.87
C GLY A 213 -3.45 13.38 -19.12
N GLU A 214 -4.52 12.73 -18.67
CA GLU A 214 -5.54 13.35 -17.83
C GLU A 214 -5.00 13.63 -16.42
N GLY A 215 -5.27 14.85 -15.91
CA GLY A 215 -4.92 15.24 -14.55
C GLY A 215 -6.08 14.96 -13.60
N LEU A 216 -5.78 14.35 -12.46
CA LEU A 216 -6.69 14.14 -11.34
C LEU A 216 -6.11 14.83 -10.09
N THR A 217 -6.98 15.03 -9.10
CA THR A 217 -6.56 15.48 -7.78
C THR A 217 -7.02 14.50 -6.71
N LEU A 218 -6.19 14.27 -5.70
CA LEU A 218 -6.48 13.35 -4.60
C LEU A 218 -6.48 14.08 -3.26
N ARG A 219 -7.54 13.86 -2.48
CA ARG A 219 -7.63 14.19 -1.05
C ARG A 219 -8.35 13.05 -0.35
N ASP A 220 -7.72 12.50 0.69
CA ASP A 220 -8.29 11.39 1.47
C ASP A 220 -8.78 10.21 0.61
N MET A 221 -8.05 9.95 -0.49
CA MET A 221 -8.43 9.00 -1.52
C MET A 221 -7.25 8.14 -1.95
N ALA A 222 -7.55 6.94 -2.42
CA ALA A 222 -6.61 6.08 -3.13
C ALA A 222 -6.89 6.12 -4.63
N LEU A 223 -5.84 5.91 -5.43
CA LEU A 223 -5.94 5.71 -6.87
C LEU A 223 -5.10 4.50 -7.26
N ALA A 224 -5.71 3.60 -8.01
CA ALA A 224 -5.06 2.45 -8.59
C ALA A 224 -5.35 2.32 -10.08
N SER A 225 -4.38 1.81 -10.85
CA SER A 225 -4.56 1.62 -12.29
C SER A 225 -3.90 0.33 -12.79
N SER A 226 -4.68 -0.50 -13.49
CA SER A 226 -4.20 -1.72 -14.13
C SER A 226 -4.27 -1.57 -15.65
N ALA A 227 -3.16 -1.81 -16.35
CA ALA A 227 -3.11 -1.82 -17.81
C ALA A 227 -2.30 -3.03 -18.32
N PRO A 228 -2.72 -3.69 -19.41
CA PRO A 228 -1.84 -4.60 -20.14
C PRO A 228 -0.64 -3.79 -20.63
N ARG A 229 0.58 -4.28 -20.38
CA ARG A 229 1.78 -3.78 -21.07
C ARG A 229 1.97 -4.52 -22.39
#